data_AF-A0A6C0DUH8-F1
#
_entry.id   AF-A0A6C0DUH8-F1
#
_cell.length_a   1.000
_cell.length_b   1.000
_cell.length_c   1.000
_cell.angle_alpha   90.00
_cell.angle_beta   90.00
_cell.angle_gamma   90.00
#
_symmetry.space_group_name_H-M   'P 1'
#
loop_
_entity.id
_entity.type
_entity.pdbx_description
1 polymer ?
#
loop_
_entity_poly.entity_id
_entity_poly.type
_entity_poly.pdbx_seq_one_letter_code
_entity_poly.pdbx_strand_id
1 'polypeptide(L)'
;MNIIIVEKSGSLKELTLKTFDEKNLYKKAGFKTNDGFKLQTEWGANINENKYSITVYGKTDGRAGQENKYEFPPPIDTTLFFGSCVLVNKINGKPSNLTIPEWKNIYNYLYGGFEDLDDDDSEISSEDSLDENVPRTKEGYVKDGFIVDDNEIEDDDSEDDDDDEDDDDDCDDDDVYDEIVETPRAKKTTRLVNKSTKKTEGKKVAAPVQPKTVFEKLETANYLDCTSELSEEEYI
;
A
#
# COMPACT_ATOMS: atom_id res chain seq x y z
N MET A 1 -15.76 15.88 2.06
CA MET A 1 -15.18 14.55 1.78
C MET A 1 -13.83 14.48 2.46
N ASN A 2 -13.44 13.31 2.95
CA ASN A 2 -12.15 13.12 3.61
C ASN A 2 -11.26 12.22 2.76
N ILE A 3 -10.00 12.62 2.62
CA ILE A 3 -8.94 11.84 1.97
C ILE A 3 -7.82 11.62 2.99
N ILE A 4 -7.00 10.61 2.77
CA ILE A 4 -5.83 10.34 3.61
C ILE A 4 -4.57 10.71 2.83
N ILE A 5 -3.68 11.44 3.50
CA ILE A 5 -2.34 11.74 3.02
C ILE A 5 -1.37 10.88 3.82
N VAL A 6 -0.60 10.07 3.12
CA VAL A 6 0.51 9.33 3.69
C VAL A 6 1.73 10.21 3.56
N GLU A 7 2.26 10.70 4.68
CA GLU A 7 3.49 11.47 4.68
C GLU A 7 4.71 10.59 4.43
N LYS A 8 5.79 11.20 3.95
CA LYS A 8 7.07 10.48 3.75
C LYS A 8 7.61 9.78 5.00
N SER A 9 7.23 10.25 6.19
CA SER A 9 7.59 9.65 7.48
C SER A 9 6.88 8.33 7.75
N GLY A 10 5.87 7.95 6.95
CA GLY A 10 4.97 6.83 7.23
C GLY A 10 3.71 7.22 8.01
N SER A 11 3.56 8.51 8.36
CA SER A 11 2.42 8.98 9.15
C SER A 11 1.17 9.22 8.28
N LEU A 12 0.01 8.79 8.76
CA LEU A 12 -1.28 9.02 8.10
C LEU A 12 -1.91 10.32 8.60
N LYS A 13 -2.29 11.21 7.68
CA LYS A 13 -3.01 12.46 7.96
C LYS A 13 -4.33 12.50 7.22
N GLU A 14 -5.41 12.75 7.95
CA GLU A 14 -6.72 12.97 7.35
C GLU A 14 -6.87 14.42 6.89
N LEU A 15 -7.37 14.62 5.66
CA LEU A 15 -7.63 15.95 5.11
C LEU A 15 -9.05 16.04 4.57
N THR A 16 -9.83 16.96 5.15
CA THR A 16 -11.16 17.30 4.64
C THR A 16 -11.06 18.25 3.44
N LEU A 17 -11.67 17.85 2.33
CA LEU A 17 -11.77 18.62 1.10
C LEU A 17 -13.22 19.01 0.80
N LYS A 18 -13.39 20.24 0.31
CA LYS A 18 -14.69 20.79 -0.14
C LYS A 18 -15.00 20.45 -1.60
N THR A 19 -13.97 20.32 -2.42
CA THR A 19 -14.10 20.03 -3.86
C THR A 19 -13.04 19.00 -4.23
N PHE A 20 -13.45 17.96 -4.95
CA PHE A 20 -12.54 16.96 -5.52
C PHE A 20 -12.10 17.37 -6.90
N ASP A 21 -10.80 17.40 -7.10
CA ASP A 21 -10.21 17.58 -8.41
C ASP A 21 -8.93 16.73 -8.45
N GLU A 22 -8.97 15.64 -9.21
CA GLU A 22 -7.87 14.70 -9.36
C GLU A 22 -6.60 15.41 -9.84
N LYS A 23 -6.75 16.41 -10.72
CA LYS A 23 -5.61 17.17 -11.24
C LYS A 23 -4.95 18.02 -10.18
N ASN A 24 -5.62 18.36 -9.08
CA ASN A 24 -5.06 19.21 -8.02
C ASN A 24 -4.63 18.40 -6.78
N LEU A 25 -4.74 17.05 -6.80
CA LEU A 25 -4.31 16.19 -5.69
C LEU A 25 -2.81 16.33 -5.38
N TYR A 26 -1.96 16.51 -6.40
CA TYR A 26 -0.53 16.70 -6.20
C TYR A 26 -0.20 17.89 -5.27
N LYS A 27 -1.02 18.96 -5.29
CA LYS A 27 -0.86 20.12 -4.39
C LYS A 27 -1.18 19.75 -2.95
N LYS A 28 -2.14 18.83 -2.74
CA LYS A 28 -2.51 18.33 -1.42
C LYS A 28 -1.43 17.42 -0.84
N ALA A 29 -0.76 16.66 -1.70
CA ALA A 29 0.43 15.89 -1.34
C ALA A 29 1.69 16.76 -1.12
N GLY A 30 1.63 18.08 -1.32
CA GLY A 30 2.76 18.99 -1.11
C GLY A 30 3.70 19.15 -2.30
N PHE A 31 3.36 18.63 -3.48
CA PHE A 31 4.16 18.81 -4.69
C PHE A 31 3.90 20.14 -5.39
N LYS A 32 4.94 20.70 -6.01
CA LYS A 32 4.88 21.94 -6.80
C LYS A 32 4.34 21.70 -8.21
N THR A 33 4.62 20.54 -8.77
CA THR A 33 4.23 20.11 -10.12
C THR A 33 3.45 18.81 -10.05
N ASN A 34 2.66 18.52 -11.08
CA ASN A 34 2.01 17.22 -11.28
C ASN A 34 2.94 16.17 -11.89
N ASP A 35 4.21 16.51 -12.10
CA ASP A 35 5.15 15.67 -12.83
C ASP A 35 5.47 14.41 -12.03
N GLY A 36 5.24 13.25 -12.66
CA GLY A 36 5.35 11.93 -12.02
C GLY A 36 4.26 11.58 -11.01
N PHE A 37 3.38 12.51 -10.62
CA PHE A 37 2.27 12.22 -9.70
C PHE A 37 1.09 11.61 -10.45
N LYS A 38 0.92 10.29 -10.35
CA LYS A 38 -0.06 9.51 -11.12
C LYS A 38 -0.84 8.58 -10.21
N LEU A 39 -1.92 8.04 -10.75
CA LEU A 39 -2.62 6.90 -10.17
C LEU A 39 -1.71 5.68 -10.28
N GLN A 40 -1.52 4.98 -9.16
CA GLN A 40 -0.59 3.85 -9.06
C GLN A 40 -1.35 2.53 -9.01
N THR A 41 -2.34 2.45 -8.12
CA THR A 41 -3.15 1.25 -7.96
C THR A 41 -4.55 1.61 -7.44
N GLU A 42 -5.50 0.73 -7.73
CA GLU A 42 -6.85 0.75 -7.19
C GLU A 42 -7.15 -0.60 -6.53
N TRP A 43 -7.54 -0.57 -5.26
CA TRP A 43 -7.96 -1.75 -4.50
C TRP A 43 -9.46 -1.78 -4.35
N GLY A 44 -10.07 -2.94 -4.58
CA GLY A 44 -11.44 -3.22 -4.18
C GLY A 44 -11.46 -3.97 -2.85
N ALA A 45 -12.20 -3.48 -1.87
CA ALA A 45 -12.41 -4.17 -0.59
C ALA A 45 -13.91 -4.22 -0.27
N ASN A 46 -14.40 -5.41 0.08
CA ASN A 46 -15.79 -5.61 0.52
C ASN A 46 -15.74 -5.99 2.01
N ILE A 47 -16.10 -5.06 2.88
CA ILE A 47 -16.03 -5.23 4.34
C ILE A 47 -17.41 -4.92 4.90
N ASN A 48 -18.00 -5.85 5.65
CA ASN A 48 -19.32 -5.68 6.28
C ASN A 48 -20.38 -5.20 5.27
N GLU A 49 -20.49 -5.88 4.13
CA GLU A 49 -21.38 -5.56 3.00
C GLU A 49 -21.12 -4.20 2.29
N ASN A 50 -20.16 -3.41 2.77
CA ASN A 50 -19.78 -2.13 2.18
C ASN A 50 -18.67 -2.32 1.14
N LYS A 51 -18.90 -1.76 -0.05
CA LYS A 51 -17.91 -1.75 -1.13
C LYS A 51 -17.04 -0.50 -1.04
N TYR A 52 -15.75 -0.70 -0.85
CA TYR A 52 -14.72 0.33 -0.90
C TYR A 52 -13.89 0.15 -2.18
N SER A 53 -13.60 1.25 -2.87
CA SER A 53 -12.56 1.26 -3.92
C SER A 53 -11.55 2.33 -3.58
N ILE A 54 -10.36 1.90 -3.15
CA ILE A 54 -9.31 2.79 -2.68
C ILE A 54 -8.30 2.99 -3.80
N THR A 55 -8.18 4.23 -4.25
CA THR A 55 -7.21 4.64 -5.26
C THR A 55 -6.02 5.31 -4.60
N VAL A 56 -4.80 4.86 -4.94
CA VAL A 56 -3.54 5.49 -4.49
C VAL A 56 -2.96 6.35 -5.59
N TYR A 57 -2.65 7.60 -5.23
CA TYR A 57 -1.91 8.53 -6.06
C TYR A 57 -0.54 8.80 -5.42
N GLY A 58 0.51 8.66 -6.21
CA GLY A 58 1.87 8.79 -5.72
C GLY A 58 2.86 9.04 -6.86
N LYS A 59 4.09 9.35 -6.47
CA LYS A 59 5.21 9.53 -7.37
C LYS A 59 6.22 8.41 -7.12
N THR A 60 6.63 7.73 -8.17
CA THR A 60 7.63 6.64 -8.14
C THR A 60 9.05 7.12 -8.46
N ASP A 61 9.21 8.41 -8.80
CA ASP A 61 10.49 9.02 -9.11
C ASP A 61 10.83 10.10 -8.08
N GLY A 62 12.00 10.04 -7.46
CA GLY A 62 12.41 11.07 -6.51
C GLY A 62 13.90 11.11 -6.25
N ARG A 63 14.26 11.93 -5.27
CA ARG A 63 15.64 12.05 -4.79
C ARG A 63 15.82 11.07 -3.63
N ALA A 64 17.02 10.50 -3.52
CA ALA A 64 17.42 9.70 -2.37
C ALA A 64 17.13 10.44 -1.05
N GLY A 65 16.60 9.73 -0.06
CA GLY A 65 16.20 10.27 1.25
C GLY A 65 14.82 10.95 1.27
N GLN A 66 14.06 10.87 0.18
CA GLN A 66 12.66 11.31 0.12
C GLN A 66 11.70 10.16 -0.14
N GLU A 67 12.16 8.93 0.03
CA GLU A 67 11.32 7.74 -0.04
C GLU A 67 10.23 7.82 1.03
N ASN A 68 9.05 7.33 0.69
CA ASN A 68 7.96 7.16 1.62
C ASN A 68 8.20 5.88 2.41
N LYS A 69 8.20 5.97 3.74
CA LYS A 69 8.41 4.83 4.64
C LYS A 69 7.15 4.01 4.93
N TYR A 70 6.02 4.38 4.32
CA TYR A 70 4.77 3.64 4.49
C TYR A 70 4.75 2.42 3.60
N GLU A 71 4.42 1.27 4.18
CA GLU A 71 4.18 0.04 3.44
C GLU A 71 2.73 0.00 2.97
N PHE A 72 2.54 -0.23 1.68
CA PHE A 72 1.22 -0.36 1.09
C PHE A 72 0.89 -1.84 0.86
N PRO A 73 -0.40 -2.22 0.91
CA PRO A 73 -0.79 -3.59 0.59
C PRO A 73 -0.39 -4.00 -0.83
N PRO A 74 -0.28 -5.31 -1.10
CA PRO A 74 -0.11 -5.83 -2.45
C PRO A 74 -1.17 -5.25 -3.41
N PRO A 75 -0.85 -4.95 -4.68
CA PRO A 75 0.37 -5.27 -5.44
C PRO A 75 1.49 -4.19 -5.43
N ILE A 76 1.36 -3.13 -4.63
CA ILE A 76 2.34 -2.02 -4.60
C ILE A 76 3.24 -2.03 -3.36
N ASP A 77 3.27 -3.16 -2.65
CA ASP A 77 4.14 -3.43 -1.51
C ASP A 77 5.62 -3.30 -1.88
N THR A 78 6.01 -3.74 -3.08
CA THR A 78 7.39 -3.60 -3.58
C THR A 78 7.66 -2.24 -4.24
N THR A 79 6.65 -1.39 -4.39
CA THR A 79 6.77 -0.11 -5.12
C THR A 79 7.26 1.00 -4.19
N LEU A 80 8.44 1.52 -4.48
CA LEU A 80 9.01 2.64 -3.73
C LEU A 80 8.38 3.97 -4.18
N PHE A 81 7.63 4.59 -3.27
CA PHE A 81 7.09 5.94 -3.49
C PHE A 81 8.03 7.01 -2.94
N PHE A 82 7.98 8.20 -3.54
CA PHE A 82 8.76 9.37 -3.11
C PHE A 82 7.83 10.51 -2.70
N GLY A 83 8.11 11.10 -1.55
CA GLY A 83 7.30 12.15 -0.95
C GLY A 83 6.01 11.61 -0.36
N SER A 84 4.96 12.44 -0.33
CA SER A 84 3.68 12.05 0.24
C SER A 84 2.77 11.41 -0.81
N CYS A 85 2.02 10.39 -0.41
CA CYS A 85 1.00 9.75 -1.24
C CYS A 85 -0.41 10.19 -0.80
N VAL A 86 -1.39 10.03 -1.68
CA VAL A 86 -2.79 10.37 -1.41
C VAL A 86 -3.67 9.16 -1.67
N LEU A 87 -4.48 8.80 -0.68
CA LEU A 87 -5.50 7.78 -0.79
C LEU A 87 -6.86 8.43 -0.92
N VAL A 88 -7.64 7.94 -1.87
CA VAL A 88 -8.98 8.40 -2.16
C VAL A 88 -9.90 7.19 -2.25
N ASN A 89 -10.99 7.20 -1.49
CA ASN A 89 -12.07 6.23 -1.65
C ASN A 89 -13.01 6.70 -2.77
N LYS A 90 -13.28 5.86 -3.76
CA LYS A 90 -14.20 6.11 -4.87
C LYS A 90 -15.27 5.03 -4.94
N ILE A 91 -16.48 5.34 -4.55
CA ILE A 91 -17.61 4.42 -4.65
C ILE A 91 -18.38 4.76 -5.94
N ASN A 92 -18.44 3.83 -6.89
CA ASN A 92 -19.11 4.02 -8.19
C ASN A 92 -18.63 5.28 -8.94
N GLY A 93 -17.32 5.55 -8.94
CA GLY A 93 -16.72 6.71 -9.60
C GLY A 93 -16.92 8.05 -8.87
N LYS A 94 -17.52 8.05 -7.67
CA LYS A 94 -17.67 9.25 -6.84
C LYS A 94 -16.76 9.20 -5.63
N PRO A 95 -16.01 10.27 -5.34
CA PRO A 95 -15.18 10.34 -4.13
C PRO A 95 -16.07 10.26 -2.89
N SER A 96 -15.83 9.28 -2.04
CA SER A 96 -16.48 9.10 -0.74
C SER A 96 -15.57 9.58 0.39
N ASN A 97 -16.09 9.58 1.62
CA ASN A 97 -15.27 9.80 2.80
C ASN A 97 -14.38 8.57 3.03
N LEU A 98 -13.13 8.83 3.42
CA LEU A 98 -12.22 7.83 3.94
C LEU A 98 -11.60 8.37 5.22
N THR A 99 -11.88 7.70 6.33
CA THR A 99 -11.27 8.00 7.63
C THR A 99 -10.12 7.03 7.92
N ILE A 100 -9.21 7.43 8.80
CA ILE A 100 -8.07 6.58 9.21
C ILE A 100 -8.50 5.19 9.75
N PRO A 101 -9.50 5.06 10.66
CA PRO A 101 -9.91 3.74 11.14
C PRO A 101 -10.48 2.85 10.02
N GLU A 102 -11.27 3.40 9.10
CA GLU A 102 -11.76 2.65 7.93
C GLU A 102 -10.59 2.16 7.06
N TRP A 103 -9.60 3.03 6.83
CA TRP A 103 -8.42 2.64 6.08
C TRP A 103 -7.63 1.52 6.77
N LYS A 104 -7.53 1.49 8.10
CA LYS A 104 -6.88 0.37 8.82
C LYS A 104 -7.61 -0.96 8.60
N ASN A 105 -8.94 -0.95 8.64
CA ASN A 105 -9.73 -2.16 8.38
C ASN A 105 -9.53 -2.63 6.93
N ILE A 106 -9.52 -1.69 5.98
CA ILE A 106 -9.25 -1.99 4.57
C ILE A 106 -7.83 -2.51 4.39
N TYR A 107 -6.85 -1.90 5.04
CA TYR A 107 -5.47 -2.34 5.02
C TYR A 107 -5.36 -3.79 5.47
N ASN A 108 -5.91 -4.14 6.64
CA ASN A 108 -5.89 -5.51 7.14
C ASN A 108 -6.56 -6.48 6.16
N TYR A 109 -7.74 -6.12 5.64
CA TYR A 109 -8.43 -6.92 4.62
C TYR A 109 -7.56 -7.18 3.38
N LEU A 110 -6.90 -6.14 2.86
CA LEU A 110 -6.02 -6.25 1.67
C LEU A 110 -4.75 -7.05 1.93
N TYR A 111 -4.27 -7.12 3.17
CA TYR A 111 -3.14 -7.95 3.57
C TYR A 111 -3.49 -9.44 3.77
N GLY A 112 -4.73 -9.83 3.48
CA GLY A 112 -5.20 -11.20 3.70
C GLY A 112 -5.92 -11.37 5.04
N GLY A 113 -6.66 -10.32 5.42
CA GLY A 113 -7.49 -10.17 6.62
C GLY A 113 -7.70 -11.44 7.43
N PHE A 114 -7.28 -11.40 8.69
CA PHE A 114 -7.92 -12.21 9.71
C PHE A 114 -9.41 -11.81 9.68
N GLU A 115 -10.30 -12.72 9.28
CA GLU A 115 -11.69 -12.60 9.67
C GLU A 115 -11.66 -12.55 11.20
N ASP A 116 -12.11 -11.44 11.78
CA ASP A 116 -12.42 -11.41 13.21
C ASP A 116 -13.52 -12.48 13.41
N LEU A 117 -13.10 -13.70 13.76
CA LEU A 117 -13.96 -14.84 14.10
C LEU A 117 -14.87 -14.54 15.32
N ASP A 118 -14.77 -13.34 15.90
CA ASP A 118 -15.53 -12.86 17.04
C ASP A 118 -16.98 -12.46 16.70
N ASP A 119 -17.39 -12.44 15.41
CA ASP A 119 -18.77 -12.09 15.00
C ASP A 119 -19.64 -13.29 14.58
N ASP A 120 -19.18 -14.54 14.75
CA ASP A 120 -20.01 -15.74 14.57
C ASP A 120 -19.82 -16.77 15.71
N ASP A 121 -20.30 -16.41 16.90
CA ASP A 121 -20.48 -17.35 18.01
C ASP A 121 -21.86 -18.05 17.92
N SER A 122 -22.19 -18.63 16.75
CA SER A 122 -23.44 -19.39 16.57
C SER A 122 -23.38 -20.40 15.42
N GLU A 123 -22.87 -21.59 15.75
CA GLU A 123 -23.14 -22.89 15.09
C GLU A 123 -22.08 -23.45 14.12
N ILE A 124 -20.91 -23.80 14.66
CA ILE A 124 -20.19 -25.00 14.20
C ILE A 124 -19.87 -25.96 15.35
N SER A 125 -20.89 -26.25 16.17
CA SER A 125 -20.88 -27.45 17.00
C SER A 125 -21.46 -28.58 16.16
N SER A 126 -20.59 -29.42 15.60
CA SER A 126 -20.74 -30.86 15.36
C SER A 126 -20.12 -31.34 14.04
N GLU A 127 -18.80 -31.44 14.00
CA GLU A 127 -18.16 -32.52 13.22
C GLU A 127 -16.85 -33.00 13.86
N ASP A 128 -16.82 -33.11 15.19
CA ASP A 128 -15.77 -33.85 15.91
C ASP A 128 -16.22 -35.31 16.10
N SER A 129 -16.17 -36.10 15.03
CA SER A 129 -16.43 -37.55 15.12
C SER A 129 -15.55 -38.40 14.19
N LEU A 130 -14.41 -37.86 13.74
CA LEU A 130 -13.52 -38.58 12.81
C LEU A 130 -12.26 -39.19 13.43
N ASP A 131 -12.05 -39.15 14.76
CA ASP A 131 -10.78 -39.66 15.33
C ASP A 131 -10.90 -40.42 16.66
N GLU A 132 -12.01 -41.14 16.91
CA GLU A 132 -12.11 -42.00 18.11
C GLU A 132 -11.63 -43.45 17.86
N ASN A 133 -11.28 -43.80 16.62
CA ASN A 133 -10.87 -45.18 16.27
C ASN A 133 -9.38 -45.34 15.93
N VAL A 134 -8.58 -44.28 16.01
CA VAL A 134 -7.15 -44.39 15.74
C VAL A 134 -6.39 -44.62 17.06
N PRO A 135 -5.61 -45.71 17.18
CA PRO A 135 -4.90 -46.00 18.41
C PRO A 135 -3.89 -44.89 18.72
N ARG A 136 -4.02 -44.30 19.92
CA ARG A 136 -3.09 -43.27 20.41
C ARG A 136 -2.01 -43.87 21.33
N THR A 137 -0.89 -43.16 21.47
CA THR A 137 0.16 -43.45 22.46
C THR A 137 -0.35 -43.11 23.85
N LYS A 138 0.38 -43.51 24.90
CA LYS A 138 0.04 -43.16 26.30
C LYS A 138 0.01 -41.64 26.53
N GLU A 139 0.67 -40.89 25.67
CA GLU A 139 0.77 -39.43 25.70
C GLU A 139 -0.27 -38.73 24.81
N GLY A 140 -1.09 -39.48 24.09
CA GLY A 140 -2.18 -38.95 23.28
C GLY A 140 -1.87 -38.73 21.79
N TYR A 141 -0.68 -39.12 21.31
CA TYR A 141 -0.32 -39.01 19.89
C TYR A 141 -0.90 -40.15 19.05
N VAL A 142 -1.34 -39.88 17.82
CA VAL A 142 -1.91 -40.87 16.91
C VAL A 142 -0.81 -41.79 16.36
N LYS A 143 -0.92 -43.11 16.54
CA LYS A 143 0.08 -44.11 16.09
C LYS A 143 0.09 -44.31 14.57
N ASP A 144 0.56 -43.30 13.84
CA ASP A 144 0.63 -43.26 12.38
C ASP A 144 1.99 -43.73 11.81
N GLY A 145 2.66 -44.66 12.50
CA GLY A 145 3.98 -45.18 12.08
C GLY A 145 5.15 -44.17 12.15
N PHE A 146 4.89 -42.90 12.47
CA PHE A 146 5.89 -41.85 12.72
C PHE A 146 6.34 -41.72 14.18
N ILE A 147 5.61 -42.32 15.13
CA ILE A 147 6.02 -42.34 16.53
C ILE A 147 7.10 -43.41 16.69
N VAL A 148 8.30 -42.95 17.04
CA VAL A 148 9.39 -43.77 17.54
C VAL A 148 9.03 -44.20 18.96
N ASP A 149 9.06 -45.50 19.25
CA ASP A 149 8.79 -46.01 20.59
C ASP A 149 10.06 -45.75 21.44
N ASP A 150 9.94 -45.06 22.57
CA ASP A 150 11.06 -44.66 23.45
C ASP A 150 11.90 -45.85 23.99
N ASN A 151 11.51 -47.08 23.70
CA ASN A 151 12.28 -48.27 24.04
C ASN A 151 13.42 -48.58 23.05
N GLU A 152 13.61 -47.77 22.00
CA GLU A 152 14.66 -47.96 20.99
C GLU A 152 15.50 -46.69 20.78
N ILE A 153 15.89 -46.04 21.88
CA ILE A 153 16.94 -45.02 21.88
C ILE A 153 18.19 -45.68 22.50
N GLU A 154 19.10 -46.15 21.65
CA GLU A 154 20.50 -46.33 22.04
C GLU A 154 21.08 -44.91 22.23
N ASP A 155 21.42 -44.60 23.49
CA ASP A 155 22.17 -43.41 23.92
C ASP A 155 23.42 -43.21 23.04
N ASP A 156 23.41 -42.19 22.19
CA ASP A 156 24.62 -41.63 21.60
C ASP A 156 24.77 -40.20 22.16
N ASP A 157 25.34 -40.14 23.38
CA ASP A 157 25.80 -38.93 24.04
C ASP A 157 26.90 -38.27 23.19
N SER A 158 26.56 -37.19 22.49
CA SER A 158 27.54 -36.22 22.02
C SER A 158 27.30 -34.89 22.74
N GLU A 159 28.00 -34.72 23.87
CA GLU A 159 28.26 -33.42 24.49
C GLU A 159 29.07 -32.57 23.50
N ASP A 160 28.54 -31.42 23.10
CA ASP A 160 29.35 -30.36 22.50
C ASP A 160 29.06 -29.05 23.25
N ASP A 161 30.08 -28.68 24.00
CA ASP A 161 30.28 -27.52 24.84
C ASP A 161 31.15 -26.56 24.02
N ASP A 162 30.69 -25.35 23.71
CA ASP A 162 31.57 -24.28 23.26
C ASP A 162 30.92 -22.89 23.48
N ASP A 163 31.27 -22.36 24.65
CA ASP A 163 31.78 -21.02 24.99
C ASP A 163 31.64 -19.82 24.00
N ASP A 164 31.38 -18.68 24.66
CA ASP A 164 31.95 -17.34 24.43
C ASP A 164 31.62 -16.54 23.14
N GLU A 165 31.16 -15.28 23.28
CA GLU A 165 32.03 -14.13 23.59
C GLU A 165 31.22 -12.80 23.57
N ASP A 166 31.62 -11.88 24.45
CA ASP A 166 31.15 -10.51 24.65
C ASP A 166 31.24 -9.62 23.39
N ASP A 167 30.31 -8.67 23.24
CA ASP A 167 30.58 -7.43 22.48
C ASP A 167 29.92 -6.22 23.18
N ASP A 168 30.71 -5.62 24.09
CA ASP A 168 30.54 -4.26 24.61
C ASP A 168 30.87 -3.27 23.48
N ASP A 169 29.85 -2.58 22.93
CA ASP A 169 30.09 -1.42 22.07
C ASP A 169 29.66 -0.13 22.79
N ASP A 170 30.68 0.50 23.36
CA ASP A 170 30.70 1.79 24.04
C ASP A 170 30.59 2.92 23.00
N CYS A 171 29.44 3.61 22.95
CA CYS A 171 29.29 4.83 22.16
C CYS A 171 29.14 6.05 23.07
N ASP A 172 30.29 6.59 23.46
CA ASP A 172 30.48 7.96 23.94
C ASP A 172 30.82 8.92 22.78
N ASP A 173 30.61 10.21 23.02
CA ASP A 173 31.10 11.41 22.29
C ASP A 173 30.05 12.32 21.59
N ASP A 174 29.50 13.20 22.43
CA ASP A 174 29.56 14.68 22.38
C ASP A 174 28.95 15.52 21.23
N ASP A 175 27.88 16.23 21.64
CA ASP A 175 27.55 17.65 21.48
C ASP A 175 28.45 18.59 20.64
N VAL A 176 27.85 19.24 19.62
CA VAL A 176 27.95 20.72 19.41
C VAL A 176 26.68 21.23 18.68
N TYR A 177 25.74 21.83 19.41
CA TYR A 177 24.70 22.70 18.84
C TYR A 177 25.18 24.15 18.87
N ASP A 178 25.48 24.69 17.69
CA ASP A 178 25.85 26.09 17.53
C ASP A 178 24.60 26.99 17.44
N GLU A 179 24.50 27.89 18.41
CA GLU A 179 23.44 28.87 18.64
C GLU A 179 23.62 30.06 17.67
N ILE A 180 22.74 30.18 16.66
CA ILE A 180 22.68 31.38 15.81
C ILE A 180 21.52 32.28 16.23
N VAL A 181 21.92 33.34 16.94
CA VAL A 181 21.19 34.51 17.37
C VAL A 181 20.49 35.30 16.24
N GLU A 182 19.34 35.87 16.59
CA GLU A 182 18.47 36.74 15.80
C GLU A 182 19.17 38.00 15.24
N THR A 183 18.71 38.49 14.09
CA THR A 183 18.62 39.95 13.86
C THR A 183 17.29 40.34 13.21
N PRO A 184 16.59 41.39 13.71
CA PRO A 184 15.43 41.98 13.07
C PRO A 184 15.86 43.16 12.18
N ARG A 185 15.29 43.29 10.97
CA ARG A 185 15.32 44.57 10.26
C ARG A 185 14.04 44.90 9.51
N ALA A 186 13.61 46.13 9.75
CA ALA A 186 12.32 46.70 9.44
C ALA A 186 12.17 47.24 8.00
N LYS A 187 10.92 47.18 7.53
CA LYS A 187 10.12 48.17 6.75
C LYS A 187 10.77 48.99 5.62
N LYS A 188 10.14 48.95 4.44
CA LYS A 188 9.74 50.09 3.56
C LYS A 188 8.86 49.54 2.42
N THR A 189 7.54 49.70 2.42
CA THR A 189 6.77 50.80 1.80
C THR A 189 7.31 51.26 0.43
N THR A 190 6.63 50.88 -0.65
CA THR A 190 6.25 51.81 -1.73
C THR A 190 4.94 51.33 -2.38
N ARG A 191 3.97 52.24 -2.34
CA ARG A 191 2.67 52.17 -3.00
C ARG A 191 2.83 53.03 -4.25
N LEU A 192 2.55 52.51 -5.44
CA LEU A 192 2.19 53.35 -6.60
C LEU A 192 1.17 52.63 -7.47
N VAL A 193 0.23 53.47 -7.90
CA VAL A 193 -1.10 53.19 -8.41
C VAL A 193 -1.15 53.68 -9.86
N ASN A 194 -2.03 53.06 -10.66
CA ASN A 194 -2.73 53.54 -11.88
C ASN A 194 -2.48 52.66 -13.10
N LYS A 195 -3.38 52.51 -14.08
CA LYS A 195 -4.85 52.67 -14.28
C LYS A 195 -5.02 52.48 -15.80
N SER A 196 -6.15 51.89 -16.21
CA SER A 196 -6.85 52.14 -17.50
C SER A 196 -6.44 51.39 -18.78
N THR A 197 -7.41 50.59 -19.27
CA THR A 197 -8.09 50.54 -20.60
C THR A 197 -7.27 50.84 -21.89
N LYS A 198 -7.45 50.17 -23.03
CA LYS A 198 -8.69 49.85 -23.77
C LYS A 198 -8.39 48.93 -24.99
N LYS A 199 -9.46 48.31 -25.49
CA LYS A 199 -9.62 47.34 -26.61
C LYS A 199 -9.00 47.72 -27.97
N THR A 200 -8.78 46.71 -28.81
CA THR A 200 -9.33 46.68 -30.20
C THR A 200 -9.41 45.26 -30.76
N GLU A 201 -10.39 45.07 -31.66
CA GLU A 201 -10.92 43.82 -32.19
C GLU A 201 -10.21 43.35 -33.48
N GLY A 202 -10.38 42.08 -33.85
CA GLY A 202 -10.06 41.57 -35.19
C GLY A 202 -10.36 40.08 -35.37
N LYS A 203 -11.61 39.76 -35.74
CA LYS A 203 -12.09 38.43 -36.22
C LYS A 203 -11.32 37.96 -37.46
N LYS A 204 -11.01 36.66 -37.58
CA LYS A 204 -11.34 35.79 -38.74
C LYS A 204 -11.47 34.32 -38.32
N VAL A 205 -12.50 33.68 -38.88
CA VAL A 205 -12.95 32.29 -38.71
C VAL A 205 -12.38 31.40 -39.81
N ALA A 206 -11.97 30.17 -39.49
CA ALA A 206 -11.98 29.02 -40.41
C ALA A 206 -11.91 27.68 -39.63
N ALA A 207 -12.79 26.77 -40.05
CA ALA A 207 -13.18 25.40 -39.67
C ALA A 207 -12.22 24.44 -38.90
N PRO A 208 -12.79 23.43 -38.19
CA PRO A 208 -12.09 22.54 -37.27
C PRO A 208 -11.40 21.36 -37.98
N VAL A 209 -10.13 21.13 -37.64
CA VAL A 209 -9.39 19.91 -38.02
C VAL A 209 -9.50 18.92 -36.88
N GLN A 210 -10.08 17.75 -37.16
CA GLN A 210 -10.21 16.65 -36.20
C GLN A 210 -8.86 15.96 -35.97
N PRO A 211 -8.44 15.67 -34.72
CA PRO A 211 -7.36 14.73 -34.49
C PRO A 211 -7.89 13.29 -34.64
N LYS A 212 -7.34 12.58 -35.62
CA LYS A 212 -7.62 11.15 -35.87
C LYS A 212 -7.24 10.32 -34.65
N THR A 213 -8.17 9.47 -34.24
CA THR A 213 -8.00 8.41 -33.25
C THR A 213 -6.96 7.41 -33.72
N VAL A 214 -5.82 7.35 -33.01
CA VAL A 214 -4.85 6.26 -33.10
C VAL A 214 -5.34 5.15 -32.16
N PHE A 215 -6.41 4.48 -32.58
CA PHE A 215 -7.01 3.34 -31.88
C PHE A 215 -7.28 2.26 -32.93
N GLU A 216 -6.21 1.68 -33.47
CA GLU A 216 -6.23 0.38 -34.16
C GLU A 216 -4.78 -0.03 -34.47
N LYS A 217 -4.48 -1.32 -34.26
CA LYS A 217 -3.18 -2.00 -34.29
C LYS A 217 -2.32 -1.91 -33.02
N LEU A 218 -2.70 -2.70 -32.01
CA LEU A 218 -1.74 -3.62 -31.39
C LEU A 218 -2.45 -4.78 -30.67
N GLU A 219 -3.27 -5.52 -31.40
CA GLU A 219 -3.73 -6.85 -30.97
C GLU A 219 -3.37 -7.85 -32.06
N THR A 220 -3.01 -9.07 -31.64
CA THR A 220 -2.59 -10.25 -32.44
C THR A 220 -1.08 -10.50 -32.64
N ALA A 221 -0.28 -10.43 -31.57
CA ALA A 221 1.00 -11.15 -31.54
C ALA A 221 1.47 -11.46 -30.10
N ASN A 222 0.66 -12.18 -29.30
CA ASN A 222 1.10 -12.99 -28.14
C ASN A 222 -0.08 -13.69 -27.46
N TYR A 223 -0.98 -14.30 -28.23
CA TYR A 223 -1.91 -15.27 -27.65
C TYR A 223 -1.18 -16.61 -27.57
N LEU A 224 -0.54 -16.87 -26.43
CA LEU A 224 0.02 -18.17 -26.08
C LEU A 224 -1.17 -19.13 -25.89
N ASP A 225 -1.36 -20.02 -26.85
CA ASP A 225 -2.44 -21.00 -26.88
C ASP A 225 -2.08 -22.19 -25.96
N CYS A 226 -2.44 -22.10 -24.68
CA CYS A 226 -2.18 -23.13 -23.66
C CYS A 226 -3.13 -24.34 -23.74
N THR A 227 -3.70 -24.64 -24.92
CA THR A 227 -4.67 -25.74 -25.09
C THR A 227 -4.02 -27.08 -25.49
N SER A 228 -2.69 -27.12 -25.65
CA SER A 228 -1.99 -28.28 -26.24
C SER A 228 -1.29 -29.23 -25.25
N GLU A 229 -1.31 -28.98 -23.95
CA GLU A 229 -0.54 -29.77 -22.95
C GLU A 229 -1.32 -30.86 -22.19
N LEU A 230 -2.53 -31.23 -22.63
CA LEU A 230 -3.31 -32.33 -22.04
C LEU A 230 -3.59 -33.42 -23.08
N SER A 231 -2.54 -34.16 -23.45
CA SER A 231 -2.69 -35.48 -24.06
C SER A 231 -2.31 -36.55 -23.04
N GLU A 232 -3.28 -37.39 -22.68
CA GLU A 232 -3.12 -38.54 -21.80
C GLU A 232 -2.15 -39.55 -22.43
N GLU A 233 -1.00 -39.80 -21.80
CA GLU A 233 -0.13 -40.92 -22.18
C GLU A 233 -0.70 -42.22 -21.60
N GLU A 234 -1.00 -43.16 -22.49
CA GLU A 234 -1.41 -44.53 -22.16
C GLU A 234 -0.16 -45.29 -21.66
N TYR A 235 -0.14 -45.61 -20.36
CA TYR A 235 0.91 -46.46 -19.78
C TYR A 235 0.82 -47.87 -20.38
N ILE A 236 1.86 -48.28 -21.11
CA ILE A 236 2.09 -49.67 -21.56
C ILE A 236 2.75 -50.46 -20.43
#